data_AF-A0AAV7L8Q4-F1
#
_entry.id   AF-A0AAV7L8Q4-F1
#
_cell.length_a   1.000
_cell.length_b   1.000
_cell.length_c   1.000
_cell.angle_alpha   90.00
_cell.angle_beta   90.00
_cell.angle_gamma   90.00
#
_symmetry.space_group_name_H-M   'P 1'
#
loop_
_entity.id
_entity.type
_entity.pdbx_description
1 polymer ?
#
loop_
_entity_poly.entity_id
_entity_poly.type
_entity_poly.pdbx_seq_one_letter_code
_entity_poly.pdbx_strand_id
1 'polypeptide(L)'
;MARMRYGMGEEYSDPFQIEKGVRQGCGPAPLLFSLFLDELLDVPAVAGRRVPMLFFSEDAVLMAHTENAAHGLLGCSAQYCEEKSLTINWRKTMDMTFQPSPSLRRKLAINNVPIDAIKRFDYLSVRFFDNLN
;
A
#
# COMPACT_ATOMS: atom_id res chain seq x y z
N MET A 1 11.37 -18.01 -19.29
CA MET A 1 11.10 -18.05 -17.84
C MET A 1 12.38 -17.87 -17.07
N ALA A 2 12.39 -16.97 -16.08
CA ALA A 2 13.56 -16.72 -15.23
C ALA A 2 13.78 -17.89 -14.26
N ARG A 3 15.05 -18.26 -14.03
CA ARG A 3 15.44 -19.27 -13.05
C ARG A 3 16.29 -18.62 -11.96
N MET A 4 16.07 -18.99 -10.71
CA MET A 4 16.84 -18.51 -9.57
C MET A 4 17.61 -19.66 -8.90
N ARG A 5 18.66 -19.29 -8.18
CA ARG A 5 19.35 -20.13 -7.19
C ARG A 5 19.54 -19.28 -5.94
N TYR A 6 19.53 -19.87 -4.76
CA TYR A 6 19.99 -19.19 -3.54
C TYR A 6 21.33 -19.80 -3.12
N GLY A 7 22.22 -19.00 -2.53
CA GLY A 7 23.54 -19.45 -2.12
C GLY A 7 23.90 -19.02 -0.70
N MET A 8 24.70 -19.85 -0.02
CA MET A 8 25.28 -19.61 1.30
C MET A 8 26.79 -19.86 1.18
N GLY A 9 27.59 -18.80 1.08
CA GLY A 9 29.02 -18.92 0.78
C GLY A 9 29.26 -19.33 -0.68
N GLU A 10 30.02 -20.41 -0.91
CA GLU A 10 30.33 -20.93 -2.26
C GLU A 10 29.33 -22.00 -2.75
N GLU A 11 28.41 -22.42 -1.89
CA GLU A 11 27.38 -23.40 -2.25
C GLU A 11 26.10 -22.72 -2.75
N TYR A 12 25.53 -23.29 -3.81
CA TYR A 12 24.28 -22.83 -4.42
C TYR A 12 23.26 -23.95 -4.49
N SER A 13 21.99 -23.60 -4.33
CA SER A 13 20.88 -24.51 -4.60
C SER A 13 20.81 -24.93 -6.07
N ASP A 14 20.09 -26.01 -6.34
CA ASP A 14 19.62 -26.30 -7.68
C ASP A 14 18.76 -25.15 -8.23
N PRO A 15 18.79 -24.89 -9.55
CA PRO A 15 17.98 -23.86 -10.17
C PRO A 15 16.49 -24.21 -10.15
N PHE A 16 15.68 -23.27 -9.68
CA PHE A 16 14.21 -23.35 -9.70
C PHE A 16 13.60 -22.21 -10.51
N GLN A 17 12.36 -22.41 -10.98
CA GLN A 17 11.65 -21.41 -11.76
C GLN A 17 10.93 -20.40 -10.85
N ILE A 18 10.92 -19.13 -11.27
CA ILE A 18 10.09 -18.09 -10.66
C ILE A 18 8.88 -17.87 -11.57
N GLU A 19 7.68 -18.06 -11.01
CA GLU A 19 6.42 -17.85 -11.72
C GLU A 19 5.77 -16.49 -11.42
N LYS A 20 6.08 -15.88 -10.26
CA LYS A 20 5.51 -14.60 -9.81
C LYS A 20 6.58 -13.66 -9.27
N GLY A 21 6.41 -12.37 -9.54
CA GLY A 21 7.27 -11.29 -9.03
C GLY A 21 8.36 -10.83 -10.00
N VAL A 22 9.07 -9.78 -9.59
CA VAL A 22 10.19 -9.19 -10.32
C VAL A 22 11.50 -9.45 -9.58
N ARG A 23 12.61 -9.53 -10.31
CA ARG A 23 13.94 -9.72 -9.70
C ARG A 23 14.39 -8.45 -8.98
N GLN A 24 14.54 -8.50 -7.66
CA GLN A 24 15.12 -7.41 -6.89
C GLN A 24 16.56 -7.11 -7.34
N GLY A 25 16.92 -5.82 -7.35
CA GLY A 25 18.23 -5.36 -7.84
C GLY A 25 18.37 -5.33 -9.38
N CYS A 26 17.34 -5.72 -10.12
CA CYS A 26 17.31 -5.56 -11.57
C CYS A 26 16.81 -4.16 -11.93
N GLY A 27 17.57 -3.42 -12.74
CA GLY A 27 17.25 -2.03 -13.13
C GLY A 27 15.80 -1.75 -13.58
N PRO A 28 15.17 -2.59 -14.44
CA PRO A 28 13.79 -2.38 -14.87
C PRO A 28 12.71 -2.86 -13.89
N ALA A 29 13.07 -3.61 -12.84
CA ALA A 29 12.09 -4.20 -11.93
C ALA A 29 11.18 -3.16 -11.22
N PRO A 30 11.70 -2.02 -10.74
CA PRO A 30 10.86 -0.97 -10.14
C PRO A 30 9.84 -0.40 -11.13
N LEU A 31 10.26 -0.13 -12.37
CA LEU A 31 9.37 0.41 -13.40
C LEU A 31 8.26 -0.58 -13.76
N LEU A 32 8.61 -1.86 -13.96
CA LEU A 32 7.63 -2.91 -14.23
C LEU A 32 6.63 -3.07 -13.09
N PHE A 33 7.08 -2.94 -11.84
CA PHE A 33 6.19 -2.97 -10.69
C PHE A 33 5.26 -1.76 -10.64
N SER A 34 5.76 -0.55 -10.91
CA SER A 34 4.91 0.65 -11.02
C SER A 34 3.86 0.53 -12.11
N LEU A 35 4.22 0.00 -13.30
CA LEU A 35 3.27 -0.24 -14.39
C LEU A 35 2.21 -1.29 -14.01
N PHE A 36 2.59 -2.31 -13.26
CA PHE A 36 1.65 -3.31 -12.75
C PHE A 36 0.62 -2.73 -11.76
N LEU A 37 1.00 -1.68 -11.02
CA LEU A 37 0.12 -0.97 -10.11
C LEU A 37 -0.67 0.16 -10.78
N ASP A 38 -0.46 0.44 -12.07
CA ASP A 38 -1.13 1.56 -12.75
C ASP A 38 -2.66 1.43 -12.75
N GLU A 39 -3.20 0.22 -12.88
CA GLU A 39 -4.65 -0.01 -12.77
C GLU A 39 -5.19 0.25 -11.35
N LEU A 40 -4.35 0.15 -10.31
CA LEU A 40 -4.71 0.58 -8.96
C LEU A 40 -4.83 2.10 -8.88
N LEU A 41 -4.25 2.88 -9.79
CA LEU A 41 -4.43 4.33 -9.84
C LEU A 41 -5.79 4.74 -10.42
N ASP A 42 -6.48 3.82 -11.08
CA ASP A 42 -7.82 4.03 -11.66
C ASP A 42 -8.95 3.64 -10.70
N VAL A 43 -8.69 3.61 -9.37
CA VAL A 43 -9.75 3.33 -8.39
C VAL A 43 -10.91 4.29 -8.63
N PRO A 44 -12.15 3.77 -8.72
CA PRO A 44 -13.32 4.59 -9.02
C PRO A 44 -13.43 5.78 -8.09
N ALA A 45 -13.79 6.93 -8.66
CA ALA A 45 -13.93 8.18 -7.94
C ALA A 45 -14.87 8.00 -6.73
N VAL A 46 -14.32 8.09 -5.51
CA VAL A 46 -15.11 7.94 -4.30
C VAL A 46 -15.93 9.21 -4.09
N ALA A 47 -17.26 9.09 -4.12
CA ALA A 47 -18.18 10.22 -4.12
C ALA A 47 -17.95 11.23 -5.27
N GLY A 48 -17.55 10.75 -6.46
CA GLY A 48 -17.40 11.58 -7.66
C GLY A 48 -16.13 12.44 -7.68
N ARG A 49 -15.19 12.25 -6.75
CA ARG A 49 -13.90 12.93 -6.72
C ARG A 49 -12.77 11.91 -6.89
N ARG A 50 -11.78 12.23 -7.73
CA ARG A 50 -10.52 11.46 -7.76
C ARG A 50 -9.81 11.64 -6.43
N VAL A 51 -9.44 10.53 -5.84
CA VAL A 51 -8.82 10.51 -4.52
C VAL A 51 -7.31 10.50 -4.71
N PRO A 52 -6.56 11.49 -4.18
CA PRO A 52 -5.12 11.53 -4.38
C PRO A 52 -4.48 10.36 -3.64
N MET A 53 -3.67 9.58 -4.34
CA MET A 53 -2.89 8.49 -3.76
C MET A 53 -1.41 8.71 -4.04
N LEU A 54 -0.56 8.31 -3.10
CA LEU A 54 0.88 8.30 -3.28
C LEU A 54 1.35 6.84 -3.31
N PHE A 55 2.03 6.46 -4.37
CA PHE A 55 2.64 5.13 -4.50
C PHE A 55 4.14 5.28 -4.67
N PHE A 56 4.90 4.51 -3.91
CA PHE A 56 6.32 4.38 -4.11
C PHE A 56 6.77 2.96 -3.76
N SER A 57 7.22 2.23 -4.79
CA SER A 57 7.58 0.82 -4.65
C SER A 57 6.42 0.05 -3.97
N GLU A 58 6.64 -0.62 -2.85
CA GLU A 58 5.66 -1.39 -2.09
C GLU A 58 4.75 -0.56 -1.15
N ASP A 59 5.04 0.73 -0.95
CA ASP A 59 4.28 1.58 -0.03
C ASP A 59 3.22 2.41 -0.76
N ALA A 60 2.04 2.50 -0.15
CA ALA A 60 0.90 3.26 -0.67
C ALA A 60 0.28 4.15 0.42
N VAL A 61 -0.10 5.37 0.04
CA VAL A 61 -0.83 6.32 0.88
C VAL A 61 -2.15 6.64 0.21
N LEU A 62 -3.25 6.39 0.93
CA LEU A 62 -4.62 6.61 0.48
C LEU A 62 -5.19 7.82 1.24
N MET A 63 -5.62 8.88 0.54
CA MET A 63 -6.05 10.14 1.20
C MET A 63 -7.48 10.52 0.83
N ALA A 64 -8.43 10.45 1.76
CA ALA A 64 -9.81 10.84 1.51
C ALA A 64 -10.28 12.00 2.42
N HIS A 65 -11.27 12.76 1.95
CA HIS A 65 -11.85 13.88 2.72
C HIS A 65 -12.87 13.44 3.79
N THR A 66 -13.37 12.22 3.72
CA THR A 66 -14.31 11.67 4.70
C THR A 66 -13.90 10.26 5.08
N GLU A 67 -14.22 9.86 6.32
CA GLU A 67 -13.93 8.50 6.80
C GLU A 67 -14.65 7.42 5.97
N ASN A 68 -15.89 7.68 5.55
CA ASN A 68 -16.63 6.76 4.67
C ASN A 68 -15.91 6.58 3.33
N ALA A 69 -15.37 7.67 2.78
CA ALA A 69 -14.60 7.61 1.55
C ALA A 69 -13.25 6.89 1.75
N ALA A 70 -12.58 7.09 2.89
CA ALA A 70 -11.36 6.37 3.24
C ALA A 70 -11.60 4.86 3.35
N HIS A 71 -12.69 4.46 4.01
CA HIS A 71 -13.09 3.06 4.12
C HIS A 71 -13.38 2.44 2.75
N GLY A 72 -14.16 3.13 1.91
CA GLY A 72 -14.46 2.68 0.56
C GLY A 72 -13.21 2.53 -0.31
N LEU A 73 -12.30 3.50 -0.25
CA LEU A 73 -11.03 3.46 -0.99
C LEU A 73 -10.17 2.28 -0.53
N LEU A 74 -10.01 2.10 0.79
CA LEU A 74 -9.24 0.99 1.35
C LEU A 74 -9.82 -0.37 0.95
N GLY A 75 -11.15 -0.51 0.96
CA GLY A 75 -11.83 -1.73 0.50
C GLY A 75 -11.58 -2.03 -0.98
N CYS A 76 -11.70 -1.03 -1.85
CA CYS A 76 -11.42 -1.18 -3.28
C CYS A 76 -9.95 -1.56 -3.53
N SER A 77 -9.01 -0.91 -2.83
CA SER A 77 -7.58 -1.24 -2.92
C SER A 77 -7.27 -2.66 -2.42
N ALA A 78 -7.96 -3.13 -1.38
CA ALA A 78 -7.80 -4.48 -0.87
C ALA A 78 -8.28 -5.54 -1.88
N GLN A 79 -9.44 -5.30 -2.49
CA GLN A 79 -9.97 -6.18 -3.53
C GLN A 79 -9.04 -6.23 -4.75
N TYR A 80 -8.55 -5.07 -5.21
CA TYR A 80 -7.57 -5.02 -6.31
C TYR A 80 -6.32 -5.84 -5.99
N CYS A 81 -5.77 -5.68 -4.79
CA CYS A 81 -4.60 -6.45 -4.37
C CYS A 81 -4.89 -7.96 -4.41
N GLU A 82 -6.04 -8.41 -3.90
CA GLU A 82 -6.44 -9.82 -3.95
C GLU A 82 -6.54 -10.35 -5.39
N GLU A 83 -7.23 -9.63 -6.28
CA GLU A 83 -7.39 -9.96 -7.70
C GLU A 83 -6.02 -10.07 -8.42
N LYS A 84 -5.06 -9.23 -8.03
CA LYS A 84 -3.71 -9.19 -8.61
C LYS A 84 -2.70 -10.09 -7.88
N SER A 85 -3.14 -10.96 -6.96
CA SER A 85 -2.26 -11.80 -6.12
C SER A 85 -1.21 -11.00 -5.32
N LEU A 86 -1.54 -9.78 -4.91
CA LEU A 86 -0.78 -8.95 -3.98
C LEU A 86 -1.34 -9.09 -2.56
N THR A 87 -0.47 -9.01 -1.57
CA THR A 87 -0.86 -9.11 -0.16
C THR A 87 -0.60 -7.79 0.55
N ILE A 88 -1.63 -7.20 1.14
CA ILE A 88 -1.49 -6.04 2.03
C ILE A 88 -0.96 -6.50 3.38
N ASN A 89 0.07 -5.82 3.89
CA ASN A 89 0.56 -6.04 5.24
C ASN A 89 -0.28 -5.27 6.25
N TRP A 90 -1.41 -5.86 6.67
CA TRP A 90 -2.36 -5.24 7.61
C TRP A 90 -1.73 -4.77 8.92
N ARG A 91 -0.69 -5.47 9.41
CA ARG A 91 0.03 -5.07 10.63
C ARG A 91 0.81 -3.77 10.47
N LYS A 92 1.21 -3.43 9.25
CA LYS A 92 1.89 -2.16 8.92
C LYS A 92 0.93 -1.09 8.42
N THR A 93 -0.33 -1.42 8.16
CA THR A 93 -1.35 -0.46 7.73
C THR A 93 -1.77 0.39 8.92
N MET A 94 -1.74 1.71 8.73
CA MET A 94 -2.03 2.70 9.78
C MET A 94 -3.01 3.75 9.24
N ASP A 95 -3.83 4.31 10.13
CA ASP A 95 -4.76 5.40 9.85
C ASP A 95 -4.24 6.71 10.46
N MET A 96 -4.30 7.80 9.69
CA MET A 96 -4.01 9.15 10.16
C MET A 96 -5.16 10.08 9.80
N THR A 97 -5.98 10.41 10.80
CA THR A 97 -7.13 11.30 10.66
C THR A 97 -6.76 12.72 11.06
N PHE A 98 -6.85 13.67 10.12
CA PHE A 98 -6.70 15.09 10.42
C PHE A 98 -8.02 15.66 10.93
N GLN A 99 -8.11 15.97 12.23
CA GLN A 99 -9.33 16.52 12.81
C GLN A 99 -9.03 17.44 14.00
N PRO A 100 -9.90 18.44 14.28
CA PRO A 100 -9.67 19.39 15.37
C PRO A 100 -9.69 18.76 16.78
N SER A 101 -10.42 17.66 16.96
CA SER A 101 -10.58 17.01 18.27
C SER A 101 -10.38 15.50 18.18
N PRO A 102 -9.52 14.90 19.02
CA PRO A 102 -9.36 13.44 19.13
C PRO A 102 -10.63 12.69 19.52
N SER A 103 -11.57 13.35 20.21
CA SER A 103 -12.79 12.72 20.75
C SER A 103 -13.79 12.29 19.67
N LEU A 104 -13.63 12.78 18.44
CA LEU A 104 -14.52 12.45 17.31
C LEU A 104 -13.95 11.34 16.42
N ARG A 105 -12.76 10.79 16.74
CA ARG A 105 -12.10 9.79 15.89
C ARG A 105 -12.93 8.50 15.83
N ARG A 106 -13.45 8.14 14.66
CA ARG A 106 -13.99 6.79 14.45
C ARG A 106 -12.84 5.86 14.08
N LYS A 107 -12.87 4.64 14.62
CA LYS A 107 -11.85 3.62 14.31
C LYS A 107 -12.11 3.10 12.90
N LEU A 108 -11.11 3.22 12.02
CA LEU A 108 -11.14 2.54 10.74
C LEU A 108 -10.88 1.04 10.95
N ALA A 109 -11.59 0.19 10.21
CA ALA A 109 -11.41 -1.25 10.25
C ALA A 109 -11.66 -1.83 8.86
N ILE A 110 -11.00 -2.95 8.55
CA ILE A 110 -11.20 -3.70 7.31
C ILE A 110 -11.35 -5.19 7.64
N ASN A 111 -12.37 -5.85 7.09
CA ASN A 111 -12.70 -7.24 7.42
C ASN A 111 -12.78 -7.49 8.94
N ASN A 112 -13.32 -6.52 9.70
CA ASN A 112 -13.36 -6.49 11.16
C ASN A 112 -12.00 -6.43 11.88
N VAL A 113 -10.90 -6.23 11.16
CA VAL A 113 -9.58 -5.96 11.73
C VAL A 113 -9.43 -4.44 11.92
N PRO A 114 -9.29 -3.94 13.16
CA PRO A 114 -9.07 -2.52 13.41
C PRO A 114 -7.70 -2.09 12.89
N ILE A 115 -7.65 -0.88 12.34
CA ILE A 115 -6.41 -0.25 11.88
C ILE A 115 -5.93 0.72 12.94
N ASP A 116 -4.63 0.65 13.24
CA ASP A 116 -4.03 1.46 14.28
C ASP A 116 -3.97 2.93 13.87
N ALA A 117 -4.37 3.76 14.83
CA ALA A 117 -4.42 5.20 14.71
C ALA A 117 -3.05 5.81 15.04
N ILE A 118 -2.44 6.52 14.09
CA ILE A 118 -1.17 7.25 14.29
C ILE A 118 -1.40 8.76 14.32
N LYS A 119 -0.40 9.48 14.86
CA LYS A 119 -0.33 10.96 14.91
C LYS A 119 0.80 11.54 14.06
N ARG A 120 1.73 10.70 13.65
CA ARG A 120 2.91 11.06 12.84
C ARG A 120 3.13 9.97 11.83
N PHE A 121 3.39 10.39 10.59
CA PHE A 121 3.71 9.51 9.48
C PHE A 121 4.91 10.09 8.72
N ASP A 122 5.93 9.27 8.48
CA ASP A 122 7.09 9.65 7.66
C ASP A 122 6.98 8.92 6.31
N TYR A 123 6.89 9.66 5.21
CA TYR A 123 6.83 9.13 3.85
C TYR A 123 7.92 9.75 2.99
N LEU A 124 8.85 8.92 2.49
CA LEU A 124 9.99 9.35 1.66
C LEU A 124 10.76 10.54 2.27
N SER A 125 11.05 10.47 3.57
CA SER A 125 11.70 11.54 4.35
C SER A 125 10.88 12.83 4.54
N VAL A 126 9.64 12.87 4.06
CA VAL A 126 8.67 13.94 4.36
C VAL A 126 7.86 13.51 5.58
N ARG A 127 7.75 14.41 6.57
CA ARG A 127 7.05 14.15 7.82
C ARG A 127 5.69 14.83 7.85
N PHE A 128 4.67 14.07 8.20
CA PHE A 128 3.30 14.52 8.39
C PHE A 128 2.91 14.37 9.86
N PHE A 129 2.08 15.31 10.33
CA PHE A 129 1.47 15.30 11.66
C PHE A 129 -0.04 15.46 11.51
N ASP A 130 -0.81 14.90 12.44
CA ASP A 130 -2.28 14.93 12.42
C ASP A 130 -2.89 16.29 12.84
N ASN A 131 -2.06 17.24 13.29
CA ASN A 131 -2.49 18.58 13.68
C ASN A 131 -2.57 19.52 12.48
N LEU A 132 -3.67 20.27 12.38
CA LEU A 132 -3.94 21.25 11.32
C LEU A 132 -3.48 22.68 11.70
N ASN A 133 -2.40 22.81 12.48
CA ASN A 133 -1.90 24.11 12.95
C ASN A 133 -1.12 24.88 11.89
#